data_AF-T0TN27-F1
#
_entry.id   AF-T0TN27-F1
#
_cell.length_a   1.000
_cell.length_b   1.000
_cell.length_c   1.000
_cell.angle_alpha   90.00
_cell.angle_beta   90.00
_cell.angle_gamma   90.00
#
_symmetry.space_group_name_H-M   'P 1'
#
loop_
_entity.id
_entity.type
_entity.pdbx_description
1 polymer ?
#
loop_
_entity_poly.entity_id
_entity_poly.type
_entity_poly.pdbx_seq_one_letter_code
_entity_poly.pdbx_strand_id
1 'polypeptide(L)'
;MSQPQFYKAKEVYGETYYQLPKVLFSNIKYKKLSNDAKVAYALLKDRFNYSVQNNWVDEDDNLYFIFTNEELMEMLDSGESKK
;
A
#
# COMPACT_ATOMS: atom_id res chain seq x y z
N MET A 1 7.71 -14.80 -37.03
CA MET A 1 6.50 -14.96 -36.20
C MET A 1 6.91 -14.73 -34.75
N SER A 2 6.53 -13.62 -34.14
CA SER A 2 6.81 -13.37 -32.72
C SER A 2 5.91 -14.25 -31.87
N GLN A 3 6.49 -15.07 -30.99
CA GLN A 3 5.72 -15.89 -30.06
C GLN A 3 4.91 -14.98 -29.12
N PRO A 4 3.68 -15.36 -28.74
CA PRO A 4 2.95 -14.62 -27.72
C PRO A 4 3.71 -14.73 -26.39
N GLN A 5 4.15 -13.58 -25.88
CA GLN A 5 4.80 -13.46 -24.57
C GLN A 5 3.73 -13.61 -23.49
N PHE A 6 3.42 -14.85 -23.08
CA PHE A 6 2.53 -15.10 -21.96
C PHE A 6 3.28 -14.89 -20.64
N TYR A 7 2.75 -14.01 -19.79
CA TYR A 7 3.25 -13.84 -18.42
C TYR A 7 2.94 -15.08 -17.59
N LYS A 8 3.94 -15.68 -16.94
CA LYS A 8 3.70 -16.73 -15.96
C LYS A 8 3.26 -16.10 -14.65
N ALA A 9 2.31 -16.72 -13.94
CA ALA A 9 1.85 -16.22 -12.64
C ALA A 9 3.01 -15.94 -11.67
N LYS A 10 4.05 -16.78 -11.67
CA LYS A 10 5.27 -16.57 -10.85
C LYS A 10 6.07 -15.32 -11.22
N GLU A 11 6.07 -14.93 -12.50
CA GLU A 11 6.73 -13.70 -12.96
C GLU A 11 5.92 -12.48 -12.50
N VAL A 12 4.59 -12.54 -12.61
CA VAL A 12 3.68 -11.50 -12.10
C VAL A 12 3.85 -11.27 -10.60
N TYR A 13 3.94 -12.34 -9.79
CA TYR A 13 4.19 -12.20 -8.35
C TYR A 13 5.56 -11.59 -8.03
N GLY A 14 6.58 -11.88 -8.83
CA GLY A 14 7.91 -11.27 -8.69
C GLY A 14 7.95 -9.79 -9.10
N GLU A 15 7.01 -9.35 -9.92
CA GLU A 15 6.84 -7.98 -10.38
C GLU A 15 5.89 -7.14 -9.51
N THR A 16 5.24 -7.75 -8.50
CA THR A 16 4.41 -7.02 -7.53
C THR A 16 5.27 -6.41 -6.43
N TYR A 17 5.22 -5.09 -6.28
CA TYR A 17 5.97 -4.35 -5.26
C TYR A 17 5.17 -3.19 -4.68
N TYR A 18 5.42 -2.88 -3.42
CA TYR A 18 4.87 -1.69 -2.79
C TYR A 18 5.62 -0.43 -3.24
N GLN A 19 4.87 0.55 -3.74
CA GLN A 19 5.43 1.83 -4.17
C GLN A 19 5.66 2.75 -2.98
N LEU A 20 6.92 3.05 -2.68
CA LEU A 20 7.30 3.95 -1.61
C LEU A 20 7.70 5.33 -2.17
N PRO A 21 6.93 6.41 -1.89
CA PRO A 21 7.24 7.72 -2.44
C PRO A 21 8.57 8.27 -1.93
N LYS A 22 9.43 8.68 -2.86
CA LYS A 22 10.74 9.30 -2.54
C LYS A 22 10.62 10.55 -1.66
N VAL A 23 9.50 11.27 -1.76
CA VAL A 23 9.21 12.48 -0.96
C VAL A 23 9.19 12.20 0.55
N LEU A 24 8.88 10.96 0.96
CA LEU A 24 8.93 10.55 2.36
C LEU A 24 10.35 10.56 2.95
N PHE A 25 11.38 10.56 2.10
CA PHE A 25 12.79 10.59 2.49
C PHE A 25 13.47 11.91 2.20
N SER A 26 13.07 12.62 1.15
CA SER A 26 13.70 13.87 0.73
C SER A 26 13.12 15.12 1.40
N ASN A 27 11.82 15.13 1.73
CA ASN A 27 11.17 16.32 2.27
C ASN A 27 11.31 16.39 3.80
N ILE A 28 11.76 17.54 4.32
CA ILE A 28 11.94 17.82 5.75
C ILE A 28 10.65 17.57 6.55
N LYS A 29 9.48 17.85 5.95
CA LYS A 29 8.17 17.62 6.57
C LYS A 29 7.95 16.15 6.95
N TYR A 30 8.41 15.23 6.11
CA TYR A 30 8.20 13.79 6.26
C TYR A 30 9.43 13.06 6.80
N LYS A 31 10.57 13.75 6.90
CA LYS A 31 11.84 13.18 7.36
C LYS A 31 11.75 12.61 8.79
N LYS A 32 10.89 13.19 9.63
CA LYS A 32 10.64 12.75 11.01
C LYS A 32 9.76 11.50 11.12
N LEU A 33 9.11 11.05 10.03
CA LEU A 33 8.32 9.83 10.05
C LEU A 33 9.24 8.62 10.28
N SER A 34 8.80 7.70 11.14
CA SER A 34 9.46 6.41 11.29
C SER A 34 9.45 5.65 9.98
N ASN A 35 10.40 4.72 9.81
CA ASN A 35 10.39 3.85 8.64
C ASN A 35 9.10 3.01 8.61
N ASP A 36 8.63 2.55 9.77
CA ASP A 36 7.35 1.83 9.91
C ASP A 36 6.17 2.65 9.38
N ALA A 37 6.09 3.96 9.69
CA ALA A 37 5.03 4.82 9.19
C ALA A 37 5.11 5.03 7.66
N LYS A 38 6.32 5.04 7.09
CA LYS A 38 6.52 5.14 5.64
C LYS A 38 6.11 3.85 4.94
N VAL A 39 6.48 2.70 5.51
CA VAL A 39 6.07 1.38 5.02
C VAL A 39 4.56 1.22 5.12
N ALA A 40 3.95 1.60 6.24
CA ALA A 40 2.51 1.62 6.45
C ALA A 40 1.79 2.43 5.37
N TYR A 41 2.30 3.61 5.03
CA TYR A 41 1.75 4.42 3.95
C TYR A 41 1.79 3.70 2.60
N ALA A 42 2.90 3.02 2.25
CA ALA A 42 3.01 2.29 0.99
C ALA A 42 2.07 1.09 0.93
N LEU A 43 1.92 0.35 2.04
CA LEU A 43 0.97 -0.75 2.19
C LEU A 43 -0.47 -0.27 1.99
N LEU A 44 -0.86 0.81 2.70
CA LEU A 44 -2.18 1.39 2.57
C LEU A 44 -2.44 1.87 1.14
N LYS A 45 -1.47 2.57 0.53
CA LYS A 45 -1.60 3.10 -0.82
C LYS A 45 -1.80 2.02 -1.89
N ASP A 46 -1.19 0.85 -1.73
CA ASP A 46 -1.43 -0.27 -2.65
C ASP A 46 -2.89 -0.76 -2.60
N ARG A 47 -3.49 -0.75 -1.39
CA ARG A 47 -4.92 -1.06 -1.20
C ARG A 47 -5.87 0.00 -1.75
N PHE A 48 -5.39 1.21 -2.06
CA PHE A 48 -6.24 2.23 -2.70
C PHE A 48 -6.78 1.72 -4.04
N ASN A 49 -5.96 0.98 -4.80
CA ASN A 49 -6.39 0.38 -6.06
C ASN A 49 -7.53 -0.63 -5.85
N TYR A 50 -7.52 -1.38 -4.75
CA TYR A 50 -8.60 -2.29 -4.38
C TYR A 50 -9.87 -1.55 -3.96
N SER A 51 -9.76 -0.43 -3.25
CA SER A 51 -10.92 0.38 -2.85
C SER A 51 -11.60 1.07 -4.03
N VAL A 52 -10.83 1.52 -5.03
CA VAL A 52 -11.38 2.04 -6.29
C VAL A 52 -12.18 0.94 -7.00
N GLN A 53 -11.65 -0.29 -7.05
CA GLN A 53 -12.36 -1.42 -7.65
C GLN A 53 -13.65 -1.80 -6.91
N ASN A 54 -13.70 -1.54 -5.60
CA ASN A 54 -14.87 -1.81 -4.75
C ASN A 54 -15.83 -0.62 -4.61
N ASN A 55 -15.63 0.48 -5.36
CA ASN A 55 -16.44 1.71 -5.27
C ASN A 55 -16.48 2.32 -3.85
N TRP A 56 -15.38 2.26 -3.09
CA TRP A 56 -15.29 2.95 -1.79
C TRP A 56 -14.89 4.42 -1.98
N VAL A 57 -15.84 5.16 -2.53
CA VAL A 57 -15.72 6.55 -2.94
C VAL A 57 -16.89 7.31 -2.32
N ASP A 58 -16.61 8.45 -1.69
CA ASP A 58 -17.66 9.29 -1.10
C ASP A 58 -18.38 10.14 -2.16
N GLU A 59 -19.32 10.98 -1.73
CA GLU A 59 -20.11 11.85 -2.62
C GLU A 59 -19.26 12.91 -3.35
N ASP A 60 -18.04 13.19 -2.87
CA ASP A 60 -17.11 14.18 -3.40
C ASP A 60 -15.96 13.54 -4.22
N ASP A 61 -16.09 12.26 -4.60
CA ASP A 61 -15.08 11.47 -5.31
C ASP A 61 -13.78 11.23 -4.51
N ASN A 62 -13.84 11.35 -3.17
CA ASN A 62 -12.71 11.01 -2.32
C ASN A 62 -12.73 9.54 -1.94
N LEU A 63 -11.56 8.92 -2.10
CA LEU A 63 -11.33 7.54 -1.72
C LEU A 63 -11.20 7.39 -0.20
N TYR A 64 -11.92 6.44 0.39
CA TYR A 64 -11.80 6.10 1.80
C TYR A 64 -11.64 4.59 2.01
N PHE A 65 -11.25 4.20 3.22
CA PHE A 65 -11.11 2.81 3.62
C PHE A 65 -11.95 2.55 4.85
N ILE A 66 -12.60 1.39 4.87
CA ILE A 66 -13.17 0.83 6.08
C ILE A 66 -12.18 -0.23 6.54
N PHE A 67 -11.43 0.09 7.59
CA PHE A 67 -10.55 -0.85 8.28
C PHE A 67 -10.88 -0.87 9.76
N THR A 68 -10.86 -2.07 10.33
CA THR A 68 -10.81 -2.27 11.77
C THR A 68 -9.38 -2.06 12.27
N ASN A 69 -9.22 -1.75 13.57
CA ASN A 69 -7.89 -1.65 14.18
C ASN A 69 -7.13 -2.99 14.10
N GLU A 70 -7.84 -4.12 14.16
CA GLU A 70 -7.27 -5.46 14.07
C GLU A 70 -6.65 -5.71 12.70
N GLU A 71 -7.36 -5.39 11.62
CA GLU A 71 -6.86 -5.51 10.24
C GLU A 71 -5.65 -4.60 10.00
N LEU A 72 -5.64 -3.40 10.57
CA LEU A 72 -4.48 -2.50 10.49
C LEU A 72 -3.27 -3.06 11.24
N MET A 73 -3.47 -3.63 12.44
CA MET A 73 -2.38 -4.21 13.21
C MET A 73 -1.78 -5.44 12.52
N GLU A 74 -2.63 -6.32 11.98
CA GLU A 74 -2.20 -7.48 11.20
C GLU A 74 -1.44 -7.06 9.93
N MET A 75 -1.96 -6.06 9.22
CA MET A 75 -1.37 -5.60 7.97
C MET A 75 -0.02 -4.89 8.17
N LEU A 76 0.14 -4.14 9.26
CA LEU A 76 1.36 -3.39 9.54
C LEU A 76 2.42 -4.23 10.26
N ASP A 77 2.11 -5.50 10.60
CA ASP A 77 2.87 -6.34 11.52
C ASP A 77 3.24 -5.57 12.81
N SER A 78 2.42 -4.56 13.14
CA SER A 78 2.57 -3.73 14.32
C SER A 78 1.73 -4.37 15.39
N GLY A 79 2.13 -5.57 15.79
CA GLY A 79 1.56 -6.23 16.95
C GLY A 79 1.69 -5.30 18.16
N GLU A 80 0.67 -5.30 19.01
CA GLU A 80 0.78 -4.89 20.40
C GLU A 80 1.95 -5.62 21.06
N SER A 81 3.16 -5.07 20.96
CA SER A 81 4.36 -5.48 21.71
C SER A 81 5.44 -4.41 21.55
N LYS A 82 5.09 -3.17 21.88
CA LYS A 82 6.08 -2.25 22.48
C LYS A 82 5.76 -2.15 23.97
N LYS A 83 6.00 -3.24 24.69
CA LYS A 83 6.01 -3.27 26.15
C LYS A 83 7.43 -3.53 26.61
#